data_AF-A0A918BPF1-F1
#
_entry.id   AF-A0A918BPF1-F1
#
_cell.length_a   1.000
_cell.length_b   1.000
_cell.length_c   1.000
_cell.angle_alpha   90.00
_cell.angle_beta   90.00
_cell.angle_gamma   90.00
#
_symmetry.space_group_name_H-M   'P 1'
#
loop_
_entity.id
_entity.type
_entity.pdbx_description
1 polymer ?
#
loop_
_entity_poly.entity_id
_entity_poly.type
_entity_poly.pdbx_seq_one_letter_code
_entity_poly.pdbx_strand_id
1 'polypeptide(L)'
;MECDPATVRRWIGRCNTGGVDALADLPGPGRPRLGSARLTERITALLQRPGPWTVPRLHRHLGRPRLSHRTLYRRVRQVAVWRRPALIARGDRARAGKVAAITRRLRALPLSTVVWVADETHVHLLPHIRAGWTLPTHRPHIPTPGKK
;
A
#
# COMPACT_ATOMS: atom_id res chain seq x y z
N MET A 1 -33.17 0.08 34.95
CA MET A 1 -31.79 -0.46 34.89
C MET A 1 -31.28 -0.56 36.31
N GLU A 2 -31.41 -1.72 36.96
CA GLU A 2 -30.75 -1.97 38.24
C GLU A 2 -29.31 -2.41 37.96
N CYS A 3 -28.34 -1.62 38.42
CA CYS A 3 -26.94 -2.05 38.48
C CYS A 3 -26.69 -2.73 39.82
N ASP A 4 -25.95 -3.84 39.80
CA ASP A 4 -25.50 -4.52 41.02
C ASP A 4 -24.70 -3.54 41.92
N PRO A 5 -25.08 -3.37 43.21
CA PRO A 5 -24.37 -2.51 44.15
C PRO A 5 -22.87 -2.77 44.24
N ALA A 6 -22.41 -4.01 44.01
CA ALA A 6 -20.98 -4.33 44.01
C ALA A 6 -20.22 -3.75 42.79
N THR A 7 -20.92 -3.49 41.69
CA THR A 7 -20.36 -2.82 40.51
C THR A 7 -20.19 -1.32 40.77
N VAL A 8 -21.20 -0.70 41.38
CA VAL A 8 -21.15 0.73 41.77
C VAL A 8 -20.00 0.99 42.75
N ARG A 9 -19.84 0.16 43.78
CA ARG A 9 -18.71 0.27 44.73
C ARG A 9 -17.35 0.14 44.06
N ARG A 10 -17.22 -0.76 43.08
CA ARG A 10 -15.98 -0.92 42.28
C ARG A 10 -15.68 0.32 41.43
N TRP A 11 -16.70 0.93 40.82
CA TRP A 11 -16.53 2.19 40.07
C TRP A 11 -16.12 3.34 40.98
N ILE A 12 -16.75 3.49 42.15
CA ILE A 12 -16.36 4.51 43.13
C ILE A 12 -14.90 4.32 43.56
N GLY A 13 -14.49 3.09 43.89
CA GLY A 13 -13.10 2.79 44.25
C GLY A 13 -12.10 3.09 43.13
N ARG A 14 -12.45 2.78 41.87
CA ARG A 14 -11.62 3.12 40.70
C ARG A 14 -11.52 4.63 40.48
N CYS A 15 -12.64 5.33 40.58
CA CYS A 15 -12.70 6.78 40.44
C CYS A 15 -11.88 7.50 41.53
N ASN A 16 -11.98 7.06 42.79
CA ASN A 16 -11.22 7.65 43.89
C ASN A 16 -9.71 7.44 43.75
N THR A 17 -9.28 6.32 43.15
CA THR A 17 -7.86 5.98 43.01
C THR A 17 -7.22 6.63 41.78
N GLY A 18 -7.94 6.74 40.66
CA GLY A 18 -7.36 7.16 39.38
C GLY A 18 -8.18 8.18 38.59
N GLY A 19 -9.15 8.84 39.23
CA GLY A 19 -10.03 9.81 38.59
C GLY A 19 -11.01 9.19 37.58
N VAL A 20 -11.65 10.04 36.79
CA VAL A 20 -12.68 9.62 35.83
C VAL A 20 -12.10 8.74 34.72
N ASP A 21 -10.85 8.95 34.32
CA ASP A 21 -10.16 8.12 33.32
C ASP A 21 -10.04 6.66 33.78
N ALA A 22 -9.91 6.45 35.09
CA ALA A 22 -9.91 5.13 35.68
C ALA A 22 -11.27 4.45 35.64
N LEU A 23 -12.34 5.01 35.06
CA LEU A 23 -13.59 4.30 34.77
C LEU A 23 -13.60 3.66 33.37
N ALA A 24 -12.68 4.05 32.48
CA ALA A 24 -12.59 3.48 31.13
C ALA A 24 -12.27 1.98 31.16
N ASP A 25 -12.81 1.21 30.21
CA ASP A 25 -12.52 -0.23 30.15
C ASP A 25 -11.02 -0.48 29.99
N LEU A 26 -10.48 -1.36 30.84
CA LEU A 26 -9.13 -1.84 30.67
C LEU A 26 -9.07 -2.76 29.45
N PRO A 27 -7.96 -2.77 28.69
CA PRO A 27 -7.81 -3.68 27.58
C PRO A 27 -7.94 -5.12 28.09
N GLY A 28 -9.00 -5.80 27.67
CA GLY A 28 -9.27 -7.17 28.08
C GLY A 28 -8.15 -8.12 27.63
N PRO A 29 -7.90 -9.22 28.35
CA PRO A 29 -6.94 -10.24 27.95
C PRO A 29 -7.44 -10.94 26.68
N GLY A 30 -7.10 -10.37 25.52
CA GLY A 30 -7.40 -10.96 24.22
C GLY A 30 -6.49 -12.16 23.94
N ARG A 31 -6.96 -13.07 23.07
CA ARG A 31 -6.14 -14.19 22.59
C ARG A 31 -4.81 -13.67 22.02
N PRO A 32 -3.66 -14.28 22.39
CA PRO A 32 -2.37 -13.92 21.82
C PRO A 32 -2.41 -13.92 20.29
N ARG A 33 -1.86 -12.85 19.74
CA ARG A 33 -1.84 -12.59 18.31
C ARG A 33 -1.02 -13.67 17.59
N LEU A 34 -1.66 -14.43 16.69
CA LEU A 34 -0.96 -15.38 15.82
C LEU A 34 0.06 -14.67 14.92
N GLY A 35 1.22 -15.32 14.78
CA GLY A 35 2.41 -14.73 14.17
C GLY A 35 3.07 -13.78 15.17
N SER A 36 4.23 -14.18 15.70
CA SER A 36 5.09 -13.48 16.67
C SER A 36 4.88 -11.96 16.78
N ALA A 37 5.11 -11.37 17.96
CA ALA A 37 5.06 -9.92 18.16
C ALA A 37 5.79 -9.10 17.07
N ARG A 38 6.92 -9.60 16.57
CA ARG A 38 7.74 -8.99 15.51
C ARG A 38 7.26 -9.23 14.08
N LEU A 39 6.14 -9.92 13.86
CA LEU A 39 5.65 -10.23 12.51
C LEU A 39 5.35 -8.94 11.72
N THR A 40 4.75 -7.96 12.40
CA THR A 40 4.42 -6.68 11.81
C THR A 40 5.69 -5.93 11.37
N GLU A 41 6.72 -5.90 12.22
CA GLU A 41 8.03 -5.32 11.89
C GLU A 41 8.67 -6.01 10.68
N ARG A 42 8.64 -7.35 10.64
CA ARG A 42 9.15 -8.13 9.50
C ARG A 42 8.39 -7.84 8.21
N ILE A 43 7.06 -7.68 8.26
CA ILE A 43 6.26 -7.27 7.11
C ILE A 43 6.69 -5.87 6.65
N THR A 44 6.82 -4.92 7.57
CA THR A 44 7.25 -3.55 7.26
C THR A 44 8.62 -3.54 6.59
N ALA A 45 9.61 -4.22 7.17
CA ALA A 45 10.95 -4.34 6.60
C ALA A 45 10.94 -4.97 5.19
N LEU A 46 10.07 -5.96 4.96
CA LEU A 46 9.93 -6.56 3.65
C LEU A 46 9.34 -5.60 2.61
N LEU A 47 8.33 -4.82 3.01
CA LEU A 47 7.64 -3.86 2.13
C LEU A 47 8.48 -2.62 1.79
N GLN A 48 9.56 -2.34 2.53
CA GLN A 48 10.55 -1.33 2.16
C GLN A 48 11.30 -1.71 0.88
N ARG A 49 11.45 -3.01 0.59
CA ARG A 49 12.10 -3.51 -0.62
C ARG A 49 11.16 -3.35 -1.82
N PRO A 50 11.64 -2.90 -2.99
CA PRO A 50 10.81 -2.79 -4.18
C PRO A 50 10.39 -4.19 -4.65
N GLY A 51 9.10 -4.39 -4.91
CA GLY A 51 8.63 -5.67 -5.43
C GLY A 51 7.10 -5.74 -5.58
N PRO A 52 6.60 -6.70 -6.38
CA PRO A 52 5.16 -6.95 -6.50
C PRO A 52 4.70 -7.77 -5.30
N TRP A 53 4.40 -7.09 -4.20
CA TRP A 53 4.04 -7.72 -2.93
C TRP A 53 2.56 -8.13 -2.89
N THR A 54 2.32 -9.43 -3.03
CA THR A 54 1.01 -10.06 -2.79
C THR A 54 1.06 -10.88 -1.50
N VAL A 55 -0.09 -11.17 -0.89
CA VAL A 55 -0.14 -12.01 0.33
C VAL A 55 0.59 -13.35 0.16
N PRO A 56 0.43 -14.11 -0.95
CA PRO A 56 1.21 -15.33 -1.17
C PRO A 56 2.72 -15.10 -1.26
N ARG A 57 3.16 -13.98 -1.85
CA ARG A 57 4.60 -13.65 -1.95
C ARG A 57 5.18 -13.23 -0.61
N LEU A 58 4.43 -12.46 0.18
CA LEU A 58 4.78 -12.12 1.55
C LEU A 58 4.88 -13.39 2.40
N HIS A 59 3.91 -14.30 2.31
CA HIS A 59 3.93 -15.58 3.03
C HIS A 59 5.20 -16.39 2.72
N ARG A 60 5.55 -16.51 1.44
CA ARG A 60 6.77 -17.17 0.99
C ARG A 60 8.04 -16.52 1.55
N HIS A 61 8.16 -15.19 1.44
CA HIS A 61 9.35 -14.47 1.89
C HIS A 61 9.50 -14.41 3.42
N LEU A 62 8.40 -14.54 4.16
CA LEU A 62 8.43 -14.64 5.61
C LEU A 62 8.81 -16.05 6.11
N GLY A 63 9.13 -16.97 5.20
CA GLY A 63 9.49 -18.36 5.53
C GLY A 63 8.27 -19.26 5.78
N ARG A 64 7.13 -18.98 5.12
CA ARG A 64 5.87 -19.73 5.28
C ARG A 64 5.45 -19.89 6.75
N PRO A 65 5.20 -18.78 7.47
CA PRO A 65 4.82 -18.85 8.87
C PRO A 65 3.57 -19.71 9.06
N ARG A 66 3.46 -20.39 10.21
CA ARG A 66 2.31 -21.21 10.62
C ARG A 66 1.08 -20.35 10.92
N LEU A 67 0.54 -19.70 9.89
CA LEU A 67 -0.64 -18.85 9.92
C LEU A 67 -1.31 -18.87 8.55
N SER A 68 -2.64 -18.75 8.54
CA SER A 68 -3.40 -18.70 7.29
C SER A 68 -3.09 -17.44 6.48
N HIS A 69 -3.30 -17.49 5.16
CA HIS A 69 -3.23 -16.29 4.32
C HIS A 69 -4.20 -15.20 4.78
N ARG A 70 -5.37 -15.56 5.32
CA ARG A 70 -6.34 -14.60 5.87
C ARG A 70 -5.80 -13.88 7.10
N THR A 71 -5.10 -14.60 7.98
CA THR A 71 -4.41 -14.00 9.13
C THR A 71 -3.28 -13.09 8.67
N LEU A 72 -2.50 -13.51 7.67
CA LEU A 72 -1.45 -12.68 7.08
C LEU A 72 -2.03 -11.40 6.48
N TYR A 73 -3.10 -11.51 5.70
CA TYR A 73 -3.81 -10.36 5.13
C TYR A 73 -4.23 -9.36 6.21
N ARG A 74 -4.83 -9.83 7.32
CA ARG A 74 -5.23 -8.97 8.44
C ARG A 74 -4.03 -8.24 9.06
N ARG A 75 -2.89 -8.91 9.17
CA ARG A 75 -1.63 -8.31 9.69
C ARG A 75 -1.06 -7.28 8.73
N VAL A 76 -1.00 -7.60 7.45
CA VAL A 76 -0.49 -6.69 6.42
C VAL A 76 -1.33 -5.41 6.36
N ARG A 77 -2.67 -5.53 6.43
CA ARG A 77 -3.57 -4.37 6.44
C ARG A 77 -3.37 -3.42 7.63
N GLN A 78 -2.73 -3.85 8.72
CA GLN A 78 -2.42 -2.97 9.85
C GLN A 78 -1.30 -1.97 9.54
N VAL A 79 -0.42 -2.27 8.59
CA VAL A 79 0.79 -1.48 8.30
C VAL A 79 0.96 -1.09 6.85
N ALA A 80 0.12 -1.62 5.96
CA ALA A 80 0.26 -1.47 4.53
C ALA A 80 -1.08 -1.19 3.85
N VAL A 81 -0.98 -0.58 2.67
CA VAL A 81 -2.12 -0.23 1.82
C VAL A 81 -1.96 -0.95 0.49
N TRP A 82 -3.08 -1.45 -0.02
CA TRP A 82 -3.15 -2.01 -1.37
C TRP A 82 -3.19 -0.87 -2.39
N ARG A 83 -2.23 -0.83 -3.31
CA ARG A 83 -2.15 0.24 -4.33
C ARG A 83 -1.91 -0.32 -5.71
N ARG A 84 -2.41 0.41 -6.71
CA ARG A 84 -2.12 0.22 -8.14
C ARG A 84 -1.34 1.45 -8.61
N PRO A 85 0.00 1.40 -8.67
CA PRO A 85 0.82 2.49 -9.14
C PRO A 85 0.58 2.71 -10.64
N ALA A 86 0.44 3.97 -11.01
CA ALA A 86 0.38 4.40 -12.40
C ALA A 86 1.76 4.22 -13.06
N LEU A 87 1.76 3.75 -14.30
CA LEU A 87 2.95 3.86 -15.15
C LEU A 87 3.07 5.31 -15.59
N ILE A 88 4.02 6.02 -15.00
CA ILE A 88 4.37 7.36 -15.47
C ILE A 88 5.57 7.18 -16.40
N ALA A 89 5.37 7.45 -17.68
CA ALA A 89 6.48 7.52 -18.63
C ALA A 89 7.50 8.54 -18.11
N ARG A 90 8.79 8.21 -18.17
CA ARG A 90 9.84 9.17 -17.81
C ARG A 90 9.67 10.38 -18.72
N GLY A 91 9.48 11.56 -18.13
CA GLY A 91 9.34 12.80 -18.91
C GLY A 91 10.60 13.02 -19.73
N ASP A 92 10.42 13.27 -21.04
CA ASP A 92 11.51 13.67 -21.92
C ASP A 92 11.96 15.09 -21.54
N ARG A 93 13.24 15.27 -21.18
CA ARG A 93 13.81 16.58 -20.84
C ARG A 93 13.70 17.58 -22.01
N ALA A 94 13.71 17.08 -23.24
CA ALA A 94 13.55 17.89 -24.45
C ALA A 94 12.08 18.05 -24.89
N ARG A 95 11.10 17.58 -24.10
CA ARG A 95 9.67 17.57 -24.45
C ARG A 95 9.18 18.93 -24.95
N ALA A 96 9.50 20.00 -24.22
CA ALA A 96 9.04 21.34 -24.56
C ALA A 96 9.52 21.76 -25.96
N GLY A 97 10.80 21.54 -26.28
CA GLY A 97 11.37 21.86 -27.58
C GLY A 97 10.80 21.01 -28.71
N LYS A 98 10.63 19.70 -28.49
CA LYS A 98 10.03 18.79 -29.48
C LYS A 98 8.58 19.14 -29.78
N VAL A 99 7.78 19.42 -28.75
CA VAL A 99 6.38 19.85 -28.92
C VAL A 99 6.32 21.17 -29.68
N ALA A 100 7.13 22.16 -29.31
CA ALA A 100 7.18 23.44 -30.01
C ALA A 100 7.57 23.27 -31.49
N ALA A 101 8.53 22.41 -31.80
CA ALA A 101 8.94 22.13 -33.17
C ALA A 101 7.82 21.46 -33.99
N ILE A 102 7.14 20.47 -33.42
CA ILE A 102 5.99 19.80 -34.05
C ILE A 102 4.85 20.79 -34.28
N THR A 103 4.46 21.55 -33.24
CA THR A 103 3.38 22.54 -33.35
C THR A 103 3.68 23.60 -34.40
N ARG A 104 4.92 24.11 -34.45
CA ARG A 104 5.34 25.05 -35.48
C ARG A 104 5.21 24.46 -36.88
N ARG A 105 5.63 23.20 -37.07
CA ARG A 105 5.53 22.51 -38.36
C ARG A 105 4.08 22.32 -38.79
N LEU A 106 3.20 21.89 -37.87
CA LEU A 106 1.78 21.70 -38.14
C LEU A 106 1.07 23.00 -38.52
N ARG A 107 1.38 24.11 -37.83
CA ARG A 107 0.80 25.44 -38.13
C ARG A 107 1.21 25.99 -39.50
N ALA A 108 2.34 25.56 -40.02
CA ALA A 108 2.82 25.97 -41.34
C ALA A 108 2.20 25.16 -42.49
N LEU A 109 1.46 24.08 -42.18
CA LEU A 109 0.77 23.29 -43.21
C LEU A 109 -0.56 23.94 -43.59
N PRO A 110 -0.97 23.86 -44.87
CA PRO A 110 -2.31 24.24 -45.29
C PRO A 110 -3.39 23.49 -44.50
N LEU A 111 -4.53 24.14 -44.25
CA LEU A 111 -5.64 23.59 -43.48
C LEU A 111 -6.21 22.28 -44.06
N SER A 112 -6.04 22.02 -45.35
CA SER A 112 -6.47 20.79 -46.04
C SER A 112 -5.45 19.64 -45.96
N THR A 113 -4.33 19.83 -45.27
CA THR A 113 -3.27 18.81 -45.18
C THR A 113 -3.67 17.68 -44.25
N VAL A 114 -3.61 16.44 -44.74
CA VAL A 114 -3.82 15.25 -43.93
C VAL A 114 -2.49 14.81 -43.31
N VAL A 115 -2.45 14.71 -41.98
CA VAL A 115 -1.26 14.26 -41.24
C VAL A 115 -1.48 12.83 -40.76
N TRP A 116 -0.58 11.95 -41.16
CA TRP A 116 -0.54 10.57 -40.70
C TRP A 116 0.46 10.44 -39.56
N VAL A 117 0.04 9.77 -38.48
CA VAL A 117 0.90 9.48 -37.34
C VAL A 117 0.88 7.97 -37.11
N ALA A 118 2.06 7.39 -37.03
CA ALA A 118 2.28 6.01 -36.65
C ALA A 118 3.27 5.98 -35.48
N ASP A 119 3.10 5.00 -34.60
CA ASP A 119 4.02 4.75 -33.50
C ASP A 119 4.13 3.23 -33.29
N GLU A 120 5.29 2.78 -32.83
CA GLU A 120 5.55 1.38 -32.55
C GLU A 120 5.19 1.09 -31.09
N THR A 121 4.31 0.10 -30.86
CA THR A 121 3.93 -0.32 -29.50
C THR A 121 4.42 -1.73 -29.22
N HIS A 122 5.12 -1.88 -28.10
CA HIS A 122 5.47 -3.21 -27.58
C HIS A 122 4.27 -3.84 -26.88
N VAL A 123 3.86 -5.03 -27.33
CA VAL A 123 2.84 -5.83 -26.64
C VAL A 123 3.54 -6.75 -25.64
N HIS A 124 3.45 -6.40 -24.36
CA HIS A 124 3.98 -7.26 -23.29
C HIS A 124 3.05 -8.45 -23.05
N LEU A 125 3.56 -9.67 -23.28
CA LEU A 125 2.83 -10.93 -23.04
C LEU A 125 2.67 -11.28 -21.56
N LEU A 126 3.46 -10.64 -20.68
CA LEU A 126 3.36 -10.84 -19.23
C LEU A 126 2.54 -9.72 -18.58
N PRO A 127 1.45 -10.05 -17.86
CA PRO A 127 0.69 -9.05 -17.13
C PRO A 127 1.59 -8.49 -16.03
N HIS A 128 1.89 -7.19 -16.12
CA HIS A 128 2.55 -6.50 -15.03
C HIS A 128 1.58 -6.49 -13.85
N ILE A 129 1.89 -7.24 -12.78
CA ILE A 129 1.16 -7.15 -11.52
C ILE A 129 1.43 -5.76 -10.95
N ARG A 130 0.56 -4.81 -11.27
CA ARG A 130 0.61 -3.44 -10.77
C ARG A 130 0.09 -3.38 -9.34
N ALA A 131 -0.86 -4.24 -8.97
CA ALA A 131 -1.48 -4.16 -7.67
C ALA A 131 -0.65 -4.90 -6.61
N GLY A 132 -0.28 -4.21 -5.53
CA GLY A 132 0.52 -4.77 -4.45
C GLY A 132 0.36 -4.03 -3.13
N TRP A 133 0.77 -4.69 -2.06
CA TRP A 133 0.90 -4.09 -0.74
C TRP A 133 2.12 -3.18 -0.68
N THR A 134 1.93 -1.98 -0.14
CA THR A 134 3.01 -0.99 0.04
C THR A 134 2.80 -0.23 1.34
N LEU A 135 3.87 0.36 1.87
CA LEU A 135 3.75 1.23 3.04
C LEU A 135 2.95 2.50 2.67
N PRO A 136 2.08 3.02 3.55
CA PRO A 136 1.22 4.17 3.25
C PRO A 136 1.97 5.40 2.73
N THR A 137 3.15 5.67 3.26
CA THR A 137 3.99 6.83 2.91
C THR A 137 4.93 6.58 1.73
N HIS A 138 5.03 5.35 1.23
CA HIS A 138 5.91 5.01 0.11
C HIS A 138 5.20 5.09 -1.24
N ARG A 139 5.94 5.58 -2.25
CA ARG A 139 5.57 5.43 -3.64
C ARG A 139 6.02 4.04 -4.12
N PRO A 140 5.11 3.20 -4.66
CA PRO A 140 5.50 1.89 -5.17
C PRO A 140 6.49 2.05 -6.33
N HIS A 141 7.67 1.42 -6.23
CA HIS A 141 8.59 1.35 -7.36
C HIS A 141 8.17 0.19 -8.27
N ILE A 142 7.85 0.51 -9.53
CA ILE A 142 7.55 -0.50 -10.55
C ILE A 142 8.88 -0.90 -11.21
N PRO A 143 9.34 -2.14 -11.06
CA PRO A 143 10.46 -2.62 -11.86
C PRO A 143 10.01 -2.65 -13.33
N THR A 144 10.58 -1.77 -14.15
CA THR A 144 10.40 -1.77 -15.60
C THR A 144 11.38 -2.77 -16.20
N PRO A 145 10.95 -3.66 -17.11
CA PRO A 145 11.86 -4.54 -17.84
C PRO A 145 12.98 -3.72 -18.51
N GLY A 146 14.23 -4.19 -18.44
CA GLY A 146 15.39 -3.53 -19.05
C GLY A 146 16.28 -2.72 -18.08
N LYS A 147 15.94 -2.66 -16.78
CA LYS A 147 16.85 -2.19 -15.73
C LYS A 147 17.42 -3.39 -14.98
N LYS A 148 18.72 -3.66 -15.16
CA LYS A 148 19.49 -4.51 -14.24
C LYS A 148 19.85 -3.71 -12.99
#